data_AF-X1M3V0-F1
#
_entry.id   AF-X1M3V0-F1
#
_cell.length_a   1.000
_cell.length_b   1.000
_cell.length_c   1.000
_cell.angle_alpha   90.00
_cell.angle_beta   90.00
_cell.angle_gamma   90.00
#
_symmetry.space_group_name_H-M   'P 1'
#
loop_
_entity.id
_entity.type
_entity.pdbx_description
1 polymer ?
#
loop_
_entity_poly.entity_id
_entity_poly.type
_entity_poly.pdbx_seq_one_letter_code
_entity_poly.pdbx_strand_id
1 'polypeptide(L)'
;MTLTCHPFGKLRASSEAQPKDLANEKYIVELTSEERSGLKDIIKAERMAAHKRRHARILLKANQEPQGPAWKDADIANAFDCTIKSVERLRKRLVEHGLEAAMDHGNRGSYRAKKLDGVAEAHLIATACSPAPHGRNRWTVRLLAEEMVSLGIVDSCSKSTVHNTLKKTNLSLT
;
A
#
# COMPACT_ATOMS: atom_id res chain seq x y z
N MET A 1 5.96 -62.05 -0.52
CA MET A 1 5.26 -60.90 0.09
C MET A 1 5.60 -59.66 -0.71
N THR A 2 4.72 -59.27 -1.63
CA THR A 2 4.79 -57.97 -2.31
C THR A 2 3.39 -57.38 -2.32
N LEU A 3 3.24 -56.29 -1.58
CA LEU A 3 2.02 -55.51 -1.44
C LEU A 3 1.88 -54.61 -2.67
N THR A 4 0.87 -54.83 -3.51
CA THR A 4 0.42 -53.85 -4.49
C THR A 4 -0.67 -52.98 -3.85
N CYS A 5 -0.26 -51.82 -3.33
CA CYS A 5 -1.20 -50.81 -2.85
C CYS A 5 -1.87 -50.15 -4.06
N HIS A 6 -3.15 -50.43 -4.25
CA HIS A 6 -4.02 -49.65 -5.14
C HIS A 6 -4.54 -48.44 -4.34
N PRO A 7 -4.24 -47.20 -4.75
CA PRO A 7 -4.94 -46.05 -4.18
C PRO A 7 -6.31 -45.94 -4.84
N PHE A 8 -7.30 -46.35 -4.05
CA PHE A 8 -8.72 -46.02 -4.10
C PHE A 8 -9.14 -44.93 -5.11
N GLY A 9 -9.98 -45.34 -6.04
CA GLY A 9 -10.87 -44.41 -6.72
C GLY A 9 -11.95 -43.88 -5.77
N LYS A 10 -12.30 -42.61 -5.96
CA LYS A 10 -13.70 -42.20 -6.12
C LYS A 10 -13.77 -40.92 -6.94
N LEU A 11 -14.56 -40.99 -7.99
CA LEU A 11 -15.09 -39.88 -8.75
C LEU A 11 -15.79 -38.87 -7.83
N ARG A 12 -15.49 -37.59 -8.01
CA ARG A 12 -16.47 -36.52 -7.94
C ARG A 12 -16.23 -35.55 -9.09
N ALA A 13 -17.15 -35.57 -10.05
CA ALA A 13 -17.46 -34.41 -10.84
C ALA A 13 -17.97 -33.32 -9.89
N SER A 14 -17.37 -32.14 -9.93
CA SER A 14 -17.94 -30.93 -9.35
C SER A 14 -17.46 -29.76 -10.19
N SER A 15 -18.35 -29.41 -11.12
CA SER A 15 -18.45 -28.19 -11.91
C SER A 15 -17.17 -27.42 -12.14
N GLU A 16 -16.70 -27.52 -13.37
CA GLU A 16 -15.92 -26.53 -14.07
C GLU A 16 -16.59 -25.15 -13.96
N ALA A 17 -16.29 -24.44 -12.87
CA ALA A 17 -16.63 -23.05 -12.71
C ALA A 17 -15.63 -22.27 -13.57
N GLN A 18 -15.99 -22.13 -14.85
CA GLN A 18 -15.35 -21.22 -15.79
C GLN A 18 -15.16 -19.86 -15.09
N PRO A 19 -13.92 -19.42 -14.80
CA PRO A 19 -13.72 -18.09 -14.27
C PRO A 19 -14.16 -17.13 -15.37
N LYS A 20 -15.24 -16.39 -15.11
CA LYS A 20 -15.73 -15.33 -15.98
C LYS A 20 -14.57 -14.37 -16.23
N ASP A 21 -14.01 -14.44 -17.44
CA ASP A 21 -13.11 -13.47 -18.03
C ASP A 21 -13.81 -12.10 -18.01
N LEU A 22 -13.73 -11.40 -16.88
CA LEU A 22 -14.01 -9.98 -16.80
C LEU A 22 -12.77 -9.30 -17.40
N ALA A 23 -12.71 -9.33 -18.73
CA ALA A 23 -11.91 -8.39 -19.49
C ALA A 23 -12.28 -7.00 -18.98
N ASN A 24 -11.43 -6.42 -18.14
CA ASN A 24 -11.59 -5.06 -17.67
C ASN A 24 -11.17 -4.15 -18.83
N GLU A 25 -12.06 -4.01 -19.80
CA GLU A 25 -11.93 -3.18 -21.01
C GLU A 25 -11.61 -1.71 -20.68
N LYS A 26 -11.74 -1.31 -19.41
CA LYS A 26 -11.48 0.05 -18.94
C LYS A 26 -10.00 0.46 -18.91
N TYR A 27 -9.05 -0.48 -18.84
CA TYR A 27 -7.63 -0.15 -18.60
C TYR A 27 -6.69 -0.80 -19.61
N ILE A 28 -6.85 -0.49 -20.90
CA ILE A 28 -5.98 -0.97 -21.97
C ILE A 28 -4.55 -0.44 -21.74
N VAL A 29 -3.56 -1.32 -21.84
CA VAL A 29 -2.15 -0.96 -21.70
C VAL A 29 -1.53 -0.87 -23.09
N GLU A 30 -1.31 0.35 -23.53
CA GLU A 30 -0.53 0.67 -24.73
C GLU A 30 0.75 1.36 -24.29
N LEU A 31 1.89 0.69 -24.47
CA LEU A 31 3.19 1.23 -24.13
C LEU A 31 3.85 1.84 -25.36
N THR A 32 4.32 3.07 -25.23
CA THR A 32 5.16 3.72 -26.24
C THR A 32 6.52 3.00 -26.37
N SER A 33 7.25 3.27 -27.45
CA SER A 33 8.60 2.73 -27.65
C SER A 33 9.58 3.14 -26.53
N GLU A 34 9.43 4.36 -26.02
CA GLU A 34 10.25 4.88 -24.91
C GLU A 34 9.95 4.15 -23.60
N GLU A 35 8.67 4.00 -23.24
CA GLU A 35 8.26 3.28 -22.04
C GLU A 35 8.69 1.81 -22.08
N ARG A 36 8.57 1.16 -23.25
CA ARG A 36 9.05 -0.21 -23.45
C ARG A 36 10.57 -0.33 -23.23
N SER A 37 11.34 0.64 -23.71
CA SER A 37 12.79 0.66 -23.47
C SER A 37 13.06 0.84 -21.98
N GLY A 38 12.44 1.82 -21.33
CA GLY A 38 12.60 2.07 -19.90
C GLY A 38 12.27 0.85 -19.03
N LEU A 39 11.19 0.13 -19.36
CA LEU A 39 10.84 -1.13 -18.67
C LEU A 39 11.88 -2.23 -18.89
N LYS A 40 12.45 -2.35 -20.10
CA LYS A 40 13.54 -3.30 -20.38
C LYS A 40 14.81 -2.94 -19.61
N ASP A 41 15.11 -1.65 -19.46
CA ASP A 41 16.26 -1.17 -18.72
C ASP A 41 16.11 -1.44 -17.21
N ILE A 42 14.92 -1.26 -16.65
CA ILE A 42 14.60 -1.65 -15.26
C ILE A 42 14.83 -3.16 -15.03
N ILE A 43 14.50 -4.00 -16.01
CA ILE A 43 14.71 -5.45 -15.92
C ILE A 43 16.20 -5.80 -15.98
N LYS A 44 16.97 -5.12 -16.85
CA LYS A 44 18.41 -5.34 -17.04
C LYS A 44 19.28 -4.72 -15.96
N ALA A 45 18.79 -3.70 -15.26
CA ALA A 45 19.54 -2.99 -14.24
C ALA A 45 20.08 -3.94 -13.17
N GLU A 46 21.36 -3.79 -12.82
CA GLU A 46 22.06 -4.64 -11.85
C GLU A 46 21.40 -4.58 -10.47
N ARG A 47 21.07 -3.36 -10.01
CA ARG A 47 20.40 -3.11 -8.73
C ARG A 47 19.02 -2.50 -8.97
N MET A 48 17.98 -3.26 -8.65
CA MET A 48 16.60 -2.79 -8.74
C MET A 48 15.72 -3.52 -7.73
N ALA A 49 14.72 -2.83 -7.19
CA ALA A 49 13.77 -3.44 -6.28
C ALA A 49 13.00 -4.57 -6.97
N ALA A 50 12.80 -5.70 -6.28
CA ALA A 50 12.14 -6.88 -6.84
C ALA A 50 10.73 -6.57 -7.38
N HIS A 51 9.97 -5.71 -6.70
CA HIS A 51 8.64 -5.30 -7.16
C HIS A 51 8.69 -4.49 -8.46
N LYS A 52 9.67 -3.60 -8.64
CA LYS A 52 9.86 -2.83 -9.89
C LYS A 52 10.12 -3.76 -11.07
N ARG A 53 11.03 -4.73 -10.91
CA ARG A 53 11.30 -5.74 -11.95
C ARG A 53 10.06 -6.58 -12.28
N ARG A 54 9.29 -7.00 -11.26
CA ARG A 54 8.05 -7.77 -11.47
C ARG A 54 7.00 -6.94 -12.20
N HIS A 55 6.77 -5.69 -11.78
CA HIS A 55 5.82 -4.78 -12.43
C HIS A 55 6.21 -4.53 -13.88
N ALA A 56 7.49 -4.28 -14.16
CA ALA A 56 7.99 -4.10 -15.52
C ALA A 56 7.68 -5.31 -16.42
N ARG A 57 7.93 -6.53 -15.93
CA ARG A 57 7.62 -7.75 -16.67
C ARG A 57 6.12 -7.94 -16.90
N ILE A 58 5.29 -7.65 -15.90
CA ILE A 58 3.84 -7.71 -16.01
C ILE A 58 3.33 -6.73 -17.08
N LEU A 59 3.77 -5.47 -17.04
CA LEU A 59 3.34 -4.45 -18.00
C LEU A 59 3.78 -4.79 -19.43
N LEU A 60 5.00 -5.30 -19.62
CA LEU A 60 5.45 -5.76 -20.93
C LEU A 60 4.61 -6.91 -21.49
N LYS A 61 4.08 -7.80 -20.64
CA LYS A 61 3.17 -8.88 -21.05
C LYS A 61 1.74 -8.40 -21.28
N ALA A 62 1.30 -7.40 -20.53
CA ALA A 62 -0.01 -6.78 -20.68
C ALA A 62 -0.11 -5.82 -21.88
N ASN A 63 1.00 -5.45 -22.51
CA ASN A 63 1.03 -4.53 -23.65
C ASN A 63 0.20 -5.06 -24.83
N GLN A 64 -0.79 -4.28 -25.26
CA GLN A 64 -1.77 -4.64 -26.32
C GLN A 64 -1.50 -3.97 -27.67
N GLU A 65 -0.33 -3.36 -27.85
CA GLU A 65 0.12 -2.86 -29.15
C GLU A 65 0.01 -3.95 -30.25
N PRO A 66 -0.14 -3.61 -31.55
CA PRO A 66 -0.27 -4.60 -32.62
C PRO A 66 0.81 -5.69 -32.70
N GLN A 67 2.01 -5.45 -32.14
CA GLN A 67 3.08 -6.45 -32.00
C GLN A 67 3.36 -6.85 -30.55
N GLY A 68 2.49 -6.45 -29.62
CA GLY A 68 2.56 -6.77 -28.21
C GLY A 68 2.03 -8.17 -27.91
N PRO A 69 2.42 -8.78 -26.78
CA PRO A 69 1.92 -10.09 -26.39
C PRO A 69 0.41 -10.11 -26.12
N ALA A 70 -0.16 -8.99 -25.65
CA ALA A 70 -1.57 -8.83 -25.33
C ALA A 70 -2.14 -9.95 -24.42
N TRP A 71 -1.36 -10.38 -23.42
CA TRP A 71 -1.79 -11.48 -22.53
C TRP A 71 -3.01 -11.07 -21.70
N LYS A 72 -3.89 -12.05 -21.42
CA LYS A 72 -5.00 -11.85 -20.48
C LYS A 72 -4.46 -11.75 -19.06
N ASP A 73 -5.18 -11.02 -18.21
CA ASP A 73 -4.77 -10.82 -16.81
C ASP A 73 -4.64 -12.16 -16.05
N ALA A 74 -5.45 -13.17 -16.41
CA ALA A 74 -5.36 -14.52 -15.83
C ALA A 74 -4.04 -15.22 -16.17
N ASP A 75 -3.58 -15.13 -17.42
CA ASP A 75 -2.32 -15.73 -17.88
C ASP A 75 -1.11 -15.06 -17.22
N ILE A 76 -1.16 -13.73 -17.12
CA ILE A 76 -0.15 -12.93 -16.41
C ILE A 76 -0.14 -13.31 -14.92
N ALA A 77 -1.31 -13.37 -14.29
CA ALA A 77 -1.45 -13.71 -12.88
C ALA A 77 -0.82 -15.07 -12.58
N ASN A 78 -1.09 -16.07 -13.42
CA ASN A 78 -0.52 -17.40 -13.33
C ASN A 78 1.00 -17.40 -13.56
N ALA A 79 1.49 -16.74 -14.62
CA ALA A 79 2.91 -16.74 -14.97
C ALA A 79 3.82 -16.02 -13.95
N PHE A 80 3.26 -15.10 -13.17
CA PHE A 80 4.00 -14.34 -12.16
C PHE A 80 3.61 -14.68 -10.73
N ASP A 81 2.81 -15.70 -10.45
CA ASP A 81 2.33 -16.08 -9.11
C ASP A 81 1.71 -14.89 -8.34
N CYS A 82 0.82 -14.14 -9.00
CA CYS A 82 0.04 -13.05 -8.38
C CYS A 82 -1.46 -13.24 -8.56
N THR A 83 -2.23 -12.41 -7.84
CA THR A 83 -3.67 -12.34 -8.05
C THR A 83 -4.00 -11.52 -9.28
N ILE A 84 -5.09 -11.86 -9.98
CA ILE A 84 -5.64 -11.09 -11.11
C ILE A 84 -5.84 -9.62 -10.71
N LYS A 85 -6.39 -9.37 -9.51
CA LYS A 85 -6.56 -8.02 -8.95
C LYS A 85 -5.24 -7.23 -8.80
N SER A 86 -4.09 -7.90 -8.65
CA SER A 86 -2.80 -7.21 -8.61
C SER A 86 -2.41 -6.70 -9.99
N VAL A 87 -2.66 -7.49 -11.05
CA VAL A 87 -2.44 -7.09 -12.45
C VAL A 87 -3.37 -5.95 -12.82
N GLU A 88 -4.67 -6.07 -12.52
CA GLU A 88 -5.67 -5.01 -12.76
C GLU A 88 -5.27 -3.69 -12.09
N ARG A 89 -4.86 -3.72 -10.82
CA ARG A 89 -4.42 -2.51 -10.10
C ARG A 89 -3.18 -1.88 -10.72
N LEU A 90 -2.26 -2.69 -11.23
CA LEU A 90 -1.06 -2.20 -11.89
C LEU A 90 -1.39 -1.54 -13.24
N ARG A 91 -2.25 -2.16 -14.05
CA ARG A 91 -2.77 -1.58 -15.30
C ARG A 91 -3.51 -0.27 -15.03
N LYS A 92 -4.43 -0.26 -14.06
CA LYS A 92 -5.14 0.94 -13.61
C LYS A 92 -4.17 2.05 -13.20
N ARG A 93 -3.15 1.74 -12.41
CA ARG A 93 -2.17 2.74 -11.95
C ARG A 93 -1.36 3.33 -13.12
N LEU A 94 -0.98 2.50 -14.09
CA LEU A 94 -0.29 2.98 -15.29
C LEU A 94 -1.17 3.97 -16.05
N VAL A 95 -2.45 3.63 -16.29
CA VAL A 95 -3.37 4.46 -17.06
C VAL A 95 -3.74 5.76 -16.32
N GLU A 96 -3.99 5.69 -15.01
CA GLU A 96 -4.46 6.86 -14.24
C GLU A 96 -3.34 7.77 -13.73
N HIS A 97 -2.13 7.23 -13.53
CA HIS A 97 -1.04 7.94 -12.86
C HIS A 97 0.32 7.86 -13.58
N GLY A 98 0.39 7.16 -14.71
CA GLY A 98 1.60 7.04 -15.53
C GLY A 98 2.60 5.97 -15.07
N LEU A 99 3.67 5.82 -15.86
CA LEU A 99 4.67 4.76 -15.70
C LEU A 99 5.43 4.84 -14.37
N GLU A 100 5.87 6.04 -13.97
CA GLU A 100 6.60 6.26 -12.71
C GLU A 100 5.77 5.80 -11.50
N ALA A 101 4.49 6.17 -11.47
CA ALA A 101 3.57 5.74 -10.42
C ALA A 101 3.37 4.22 -10.44
N ALA A 102 3.26 3.60 -11.62
CA ALA A 102 3.16 2.15 -11.78
C ALA A 102 4.38 1.40 -11.20
N MET A 103 5.57 1.98 -11.32
CA MET A 103 6.81 1.42 -10.79
C MET A 103 6.95 1.65 -9.28
N ASP A 104 6.34 2.69 -8.73
CA ASP A 104 6.46 2.98 -7.31
C ASP A 104 5.67 2.02 -6.42
N HIS A 105 6.20 1.77 -5.21
CA HIS A 105 5.53 0.96 -4.21
C HIS A 105 4.29 1.72 -3.70
N GLY A 106 3.13 1.43 -4.29
CA GLY A 106 1.85 2.10 -3.98
C GLY A 106 1.35 1.93 -2.55
N ASN A 107 2.12 1.31 -1.66
CA ASN A 107 1.91 1.36 -0.22
C ASN A 107 2.95 2.28 0.45
N ARG A 108 3.01 3.54 0.02
CA ARG A 108 3.30 4.62 0.98
C ARG A 108 1.98 4.86 1.69
N GLY A 109 1.59 3.92 2.56
CA GLY A 109 0.29 3.93 3.23
C GLY A 109 -0.04 5.36 3.62
N SER A 110 -1.23 5.85 3.22
CA SER A 110 -1.58 7.27 3.34
C SER A 110 -1.06 7.73 4.68
N TYR A 111 -0.08 8.63 4.68
CA TYR A 111 0.39 9.22 5.91
C TYR A 111 -0.84 9.96 6.41
N ARG A 112 -1.67 9.31 7.25
CA ARG A 112 -2.86 9.93 7.82
C ARG A 112 -2.32 11.24 8.36
N ALA A 113 -2.87 12.35 7.87
CA ALA A 113 -2.46 13.66 8.35
C ALA A 113 -2.41 13.56 9.87
N LYS A 114 -1.24 13.88 10.45
CA LYS A 114 -1.08 13.76 11.89
C LYS A 114 -2.18 14.63 12.51
N LYS A 115 -2.90 14.08 13.49
CA LYS A 115 -3.89 14.87 14.24
C LYS A 115 -3.27 16.07 14.95
N LEU A 116 -2.00 15.93 15.34
CA LEU A 116 -1.18 17.05 15.80
C LEU A 116 -0.23 17.40 14.66
N ASP A 117 -0.53 18.49 13.96
CA ASP A 117 0.39 19.09 13.00
C ASP A 117 1.48 19.91 13.72
N GLY A 118 2.38 20.56 13.00
CA GLY A 118 3.49 21.31 13.63
C GLY A 118 3.03 22.40 14.60
N VAL A 119 1.90 23.06 14.32
CA VAL A 119 1.36 24.13 15.16
C VAL A 119 0.76 23.52 16.44
N ALA A 120 -0.05 22.48 16.30
CA ALA A 120 -0.62 21.76 17.44
C ALA A 120 0.45 21.06 18.29
N GLU A 121 1.51 20.53 17.68
CA GLU A 121 2.68 19.98 18.40
C GLU A 121 3.36 21.07 19.24
N ALA A 122 3.55 22.28 18.70
CA ALA A 122 4.14 23.40 19.43
C ALA A 122 3.28 23.85 20.62
N HIS A 123 1.96 23.96 20.44
CA HIS A 123 1.04 24.28 21.54
C HIS A 123 1.04 23.21 22.62
N LEU A 124 1.09 21.93 22.25
CA LEU A 124 1.18 20.84 23.21
C LEU A 124 2.43 20.94 24.07
N ILE A 125 3.59 21.24 23.47
CA ILE A 125 4.86 21.41 24.18
C ILE A 125 4.79 22.60 25.13
N ALA A 126 4.30 23.76 24.66
CA ALA A 126 4.15 24.95 25.48
C ALA A 126 3.24 24.69 26.69
N THR A 127 2.13 24.00 26.48
CA THR A 127 1.19 23.62 27.55
C THR A 127 1.85 22.66 28.54
N ALA A 128 2.56 21.63 28.06
CA ALA A 128 3.24 20.67 28.92
C ALA A 128 4.33 21.30 29.81
N CYS A 129 4.98 22.37 29.33
CA CYS A 129 5.99 23.12 30.07
C CYS A 129 5.41 24.23 30.98
N SER A 130 4.10 24.45 30.94
CA SER A 130 3.42 25.45 31.77
C SER A 130 3.06 24.90 33.16
N PRO A 131 2.72 25.75 34.15
CA PRO A 131 2.21 25.29 35.44
C PRO A 131 0.99 24.38 35.29
N ALA A 132 0.88 23.36 36.15
CA ALA A 132 -0.26 22.46 36.13
C ALA A 132 -1.58 23.20 36.45
N PRO A 133 -2.71 22.76 35.89
CA PRO A 133 -4.00 23.39 36.14
C PRO A 133 -4.41 23.25 37.61
N HIS A 134 -5.25 24.16 38.08
CA HIS A 134 -5.66 24.23 39.48
C HIS A 134 -6.22 22.88 39.99
N GLY A 135 -5.79 22.47 41.19
CA GLY A 135 -6.17 21.18 41.78
C GLY A 135 -5.39 19.98 41.26
N ARG A 136 -4.33 20.19 40.46
CA ARG A 136 -3.41 19.14 40.00
C ARG A 136 -1.96 19.53 40.28
N ASN A 137 -1.14 18.54 40.65
CA ASN A 137 0.29 18.75 40.92
C ASN A 137 1.16 18.71 39.65
N ARG A 138 0.66 18.15 38.54
CA ARG A 138 1.39 18.02 37.27
C ARG A 138 0.46 17.82 36.08
N TRP A 139 0.98 18.10 34.88
CA TRP A 139 0.36 17.66 33.64
C TRP A 139 0.42 16.14 33.52
N THR A 140 -0.70 15.55 33.15
CA THR A 140 -0.74 14.16 32.69
C THR A 140 -1.08 14.14 31.20
N VAL A 141 -0.70 13.07 30.50
CA VAL A 141 -1.00 12.90 29.08
C VAL A 141 -2.51 12.99 28.79
N ARG A 142 -3.35 12.55 29.73
CA ARG A 142 -4.81 12.65 29.62
C ARG A 142 -5.29 14.09 29.76
N LEU A 143 -4.79 14.82 30.76
CA LEU A 143 -5.13 16.22 30.96
C LEU A 143 -4.69 17.07 29.76
N LEU A 144 -3.51 16.81 29.20
CA LEU A 144 -3.06 17.50 27.99
C LEU A 144 -3.93 17.19 26.78
N ALA A 145 -4.39 15.94 26.62
CA ALA A 145 -5.30 15.61 25.53
C ALA A 145 -6.65 16.34 25.65
N GLU A 146 -7.20 16.43 26.87
CA GLU A 146 -8.42 17.16 27.18
C GLU A 146 -8.23 18.68 26.98
N GLU A 147 -7.11 19.23 27.43
CA GLU A 147 -6.75 20.65 27.29
C GLU A 147 -6.59 21.07 25.83
N MET A 148 -5.92 20.26 25.01
CA MET A 148 -5.73 20.53 23.57
C MET A 148 -7.06 20.61 22.81
N VAL A 149 -8.07 19.86 23.25
CA VAL A 149 -9.44 19.93 22.70
C VAL A 149 -10.18 21.15 23.27
N SER A 150 -10.06 21.41 24.58
CA SER A 150 -10.68 22.55 25.27
C SER A 150 -10.25 23.90 24.67
N LEU A 151 -8.96 24.03 24.32
CA LEU A 151 -8.40 25.21 23.66
C LEU A 151 -8.75 25.32 22.17
N GLY A 152 -9.48 24.36 21.61
CA GLY A 152 -9.89 24.36 20.20
C GLY A 152 -8.74 24.13 19.21
N ILE A 153 -7.59 23.63 19.67
CA ILE A 153 -6.41 23.40 18.82
C ILE A 153 -6.62 22.15 17.96
N VAL A 154 -7.37 21.16 18.46
CA VAL A 154 -7.73 19.94 17.74
C VAL A 154 -9.15 19.48 18.08
N ASP A 155 -9.88 18.97 17.09
CA ASP A 155 -11.25 18.46 17.29
C ASP A 155 -11.31 17.23 18.22
N SER A 156 -10.25 16.41 18.20
CA SER A 156 -10.13 15.24 19.06
C SER A 156 -8.69 14.76 19.17
N CYS A 157 -8.23 14.50 20.38
CA CYS A 157 -6.90 13.96 20.64
C CYS A 157 -6.97 12.78 21.60
N SER A 158 -6.31 11.66 21.28
CA SER A 158 -6.16 10.56 22.22
C SER A 158 -4.92 10.76 23.08
N LYS A 159 -4.93 10.21 24.30
CA LYS A 159 -3.74 10.16 25.15
C LYS A 159 -2.54 9.51 24.43
N SER A 160 -2.76 8.51 23.57
CA SER A 160 -1.68 7.84 22.83
C SER A 160 -1.05 8.77 21.79
N THR A 161 -1.84 9.62 21.13
CA THR A 161 -1.34 10.65 20.22
C THR A 161 -0.45 11.65 20.96
N VAL A 162 -0.90 12.17 22.10
CA VAL A 162 -0.10 13.08 22.95
C VAL A 162 1.20 12.43 23.40
N HIS A 163 1.13 11.21 23.97
CA HIS A 163 2.31 10.50 24.45
C HIS A 163 3.33 10.25 23.31
N ASN A 164 2.87 9.80 22.14
CA ASN A 164 3.75 9.55 21.01
C ASN A 164 4.40 10.83 20.47
N THR A 165 3.70 11.97 20.53
CA THR A 165 4.25 13.27 20.17
C THR A 165 5.30 13.73 21.18
N LEU A 166 4.99 13.71 22.48
CA LEU A 166 5.94 14.10 23.53
C LEU A 166 7.19 13.21 23.55
N LYS A 167 7.04 11.90 23.29
CA LYS A 167 8.17 10.96 23.16
C LYS A 167 9.13 11.37 22.03
N LYS A 168 8.64 11.87 20.90
CA LYS A 168 9.48 12.33 19.79
C LYS A 168 10.25 13.61 20.14
N THR A 169 9.72 14.41 21.06
CA THR A 169 10.31 15.68 21.51
C THR A 169 11.09 15.52 22.82
N ASN A 170 11.40 14.28 23.23
CA ASN A 170 12.11 13.94 24.47
C ASN A 170 11.44 14.44 25.77
N LEU A 171 10.13 14.74 25.74
CA LEU A 171 9.36 15.08 26.93
C LEU A 171 8.72 13.81 27.48
N SER A 172 9.04 13.47 28.73
CA SER A 172 8.42 12.34 29.45
C SER A 172 7.63 12.88 30.63
N LEU A 173 6.30 12.69 30.59
CA LEU A 173 5.42 12.96 31.72
C LEU A 173 5.15 11.63 32.41
N THR A 174 5.80 11.41 33.55
CA THR A 174 5.60 10.25 34.44
C THR A 174 4.30 10.41 35.23
#